data_AF-A0A356II57-F1
#
_entry.id   AF-A0A356II57-F1
#
_cell.length_a   1.000
_cell.length_b   1.000
_cell.length_c   1.000
_cell.angle_alpha   90.00
_cell.angle_beta   90.00
_cell.angle_gamma   90.00
#
_symmetry.space_group_name_H-M   'P 1'
#
loop_
_entity.id
_entity.type
_entity.pdbx_description
1 polymer ?
#
loop_
_entity_poly.entity_id
_entity_poly.type
_entity_poly.pdbx_seq_one_letter_code
_entity_poly.pdbx_strand_id
1 'polypeptide(L)'
;MPEYLAPGVYVEEVSFRSKSIEGVGTSVAGIVGPTRFGPVRGKPEVVTSFAEFTRLYGDVGDLTLGPDTVLNHTAMAAKAFFDGGGKQLFVSRIANFGGAEDGL
;
A
#
# COMPACT_ATOMS: atom_id res chain seq x y z
N MET A 1 -42.02 12.37 -14.96
CA MET A 1 -42.43 13.04 -13.73
C MET A 1 -43.91 12.73 -13.55
N PRO A 2 -44.33 12.02 -12.49
CA PRO A 2 -45.74 11.70 -12.29
C PRO A 2 -46.51 12.95 -11.87
N GLU A 3 -47.69 13.16 -12.45
CA GLU A 3 -48.61 14.24 -12.07
C GLU A 3 -49.68 13.68 -11.13
N TYR A 4 -49.70 14.18 -9.90
CA TYR A 4 -50.62 13.77 -8.84
C TYR A 4 -51.82 14.71 -8.81
N LEU A 5 -52.93 14.32 -9.44
CA LEU A 5 -54.11 15.16 -9.66
C LEU A 5 -55.23 15.00 -8.62
N ALA A 6 -55.00 14.27 -7.53
CA ALA A 6 -55.98 14.12 -6.45
C ALA A 6 -55.30 14.00 -5.08
N PRO A 7 -55.90 14.50 -3.99
CA PRO A 7 -55.38 14.30 -2.64
C PRO A 7 -55.44 12.81 -2.26
N GLY A 8 -54.27 12.19 -2.06
CA GLY A 8 -54.13 10.78 -1.72
C GLY A 8 -52.68 10.41 -1.36
N VAL A 9 -52.49 9.21 -0.81
CA VAL A 9 -51.16 8.64 -0.56
C VAL A 9 -50.76 7.83 -1.79
N TYR A 10 -49.62 8.18 -2.38
CA TYR A 10 -49.07 7.50 -3.56
C TYR A 10 -47.76 6.80 -3.18
N VAL A 11 -47.59 5.56 -3.66
CA VAL A 11 -46.38 4.76 -3.45
C VAL A 11 -45.67 4.65 -4.78
N GLU A 12 -44.42 5.09 -4.84
CA GLU A 12 -43.54 4.91 -6.00
C GLU A 12 -42.44 3.92 -5.62
N GLU A 13 -42.43 2.75 -6.25
CA GLU A 13 -41.35 1.79 -6.11
C GLU A 13 -40.18 2.21 -7.00
N VAL A 14 -39.31 3.06 -6.46
CA VAL A 14 -38.01 3.31 -7.07
C VAL A 14 -37.08 2.15 -6.70
N SER A 15 -36.41 1.56 -7.68
CA SER A 15 -35.38 0.56 -7.43
C SER A 15 -34.15 1.22 -6.80
N PHE A 16 -34.17 1.39 -5.47
CA PHE A 16 -33.03 1.90 -4.72
C PHE A 16 -32.01 0.78 -4.56
N ARG A 17 -31.07 0.66 -5.51
CA ARG A 17 -29.88 -0.17 -5.34
C ARG A 17 -28.75 0.72 -4.89
N SER A 18 -28.70 1.06 -3.60
CA SER A 18 -27.44 1.53 -3.02
C SER A 18 -26.42 0.41 -3.18
N LYS A 19 -25.23 0.73 -3.69
CA LYS A 19 -24.12 -0.22 -3.64
C LYS A 19 -23.83 -0.47 -2.17
N SER A 20 -23.99 -1.71 -1.72
CA SER A 20 -23.59 -2.10 -0.37
C SER A 20 -22.08 -1.87 -0.20
N ILE A 21 -21.67 -1.41 0.97
CA ILE A 21 -20.24 -1.25 1.30
C ILE A 21 -19.66 -2.65 1.50
N GLU A 22 -18.75 -3.05 0.63
CA GLU A 22 -18.04 -4.32 0.76
C GLU A 22 -17.00 -4.24 1.87
N GLY A 23 -16.89 -5.30 2.67
CA GLY A 23 -15.78 -5.44 3.61
C GLY A 23 -14.48 -5.65 2.84
N VAL A 24 -13.52 -4.73 3.00
CA VAL A 24 -12.20 -4.84 2.38
C VAL A 24 -11.22 -5.54 3.32
N GLY A 25 -10.32 -6.35 2.76
CA GLY A 25 -9.28 -7.02 3.54
C GLY A 25 -8.28 -6.02 4.11
N THR A 26 -8.13 -5.99 5.43
CA THR A 26 -7.15 -5.13 6.13
C THR A 26 -5.74 -5.73 6.16
N SER A 27 -5.56 -6.93 5.61
CA SER A 27 -4.29 -7.68 5.64
C SER A 27 -3.36 -7.39 4.45
N VAL A 28 -3.69 -6.38 3.64
CA VAL A 28 -2.92 -5.95 2.48
C VAL A 28 -2.48 -4.50 2.70
N ALA A 29 -1.17 -4.26 2.63
CA ALA A 29 -0.60 -2.92 2.77
C ALA A 29 0.42 -2.65 1.66
N GLY A 30 0.74 -1.36 1.46
CA GLY A 30 1.86 -0.92 0.64
C GLY A 30 2.82 -0.09 1.49
N ILE A 31 4.12 -0.36 1.38
CA ILE A 31 5.18 0.42 2.01
C ILE A 31 6.11 0.97 0.93
N VAL A 32 6.44 2.24 1.08
CA VAL A 32 7.32 2.98 0.17
C VAL A 32 8.41 3.65 1.02
N GLY A 33 9.68 3.39 0.71
CA GLY A 33 10.78 3.96 1.48
C GLY A 33 12.16 3.40 1.11
N PRO A 34 13.23 3.90 1.76
CA PRO A 34 14.58 3.46 1.49
C PRO A 34 14.82 2.05 2.06
N THR A 35 15.53 1.22 1.30
CA THR A 35 15.93 -0.13 1.72
C THR A 35 17.38 -0.40 1.33
N ARG A 36 18.01 -1.39 1.96
CA ARG A 36 19.46 -1.69 1.77
C ARG A 36 19.77 -2.05 0.33
N PHE A 37 18.94 -2.91 -0.25
CA PHE A 37 19.04 -3.35 -1.64
C PHE A 37 17.63 -3.61 -2.19
N GLY A 38 17.55 -4.11 -3.42
CA GLY A 38 16.29 -4.46 -4.08
C GLY A 38 15.96 -3.57 -5.28
N PRO A 39 14.94 -3.96 -6.06
CA PRO A 39 14.56 -3.29 -7.29
C PRO A 39 13.99 -1.90 -7.01
N VAL A 40 14.51 -0.90 -7.74
CA VAL A 40 14.18 0.53 -7.61
C VAL A 40 13.23 1.02 -8.71
N ARG A 41 13.08 0.25 -9.79
CA ARG A 41 12.21 0.54 -10.92
C ARG A 41 11.39 -0.71 -11.25
N GLY A 42 10.19 -0.52 -11.77
CA GLY A 42 9.28 -1.59 -12.17
C GLY A 42 8.06 -1.72 -11.27
N LYS A 43 7.33 -2.83 -11.42
CA LYS A 43 6.15 -3.11 -10.58
C LYS A 43 6.60 -3.43 -9.15
N PRO A 44 5.97 -2.83 -8.12
CA PRO A 44 6.21 -3.19 -6.74
C PRO A 44 6.03 -4.70 -6.54
N GLU A 45 7.03 -5.34 -5.95
CA GLU A 45 6.98 -6.77 -5.67
C GLU A 45 6.11 -7.00 -4.43
N VAL A 46 5.31 -8.06 -4.47
CA VAL A 46 4.49 -8.48 -3.32
C VAL A 46 5.32 -9.44 -2.49
N VAL A 47 5.41 -9.17 -1.20
CA VAL A 47 6.03 -10.07 -0.23
C VAL A 47 4.99 -10.53 0.78
N THR A 48 5.02 -11.82 1.12
CA THR A 48 4.02 -12.44 2.01
C THR A 48 4.57 -12.78 3.39
N SER A 49 5.86 -12.53 3.62
CA SER A 49 6.51 -12.73 4.91
C SER A 49 7.65 -11.74 5.14
N PHE A 50 8.00 -11.51 6.40
CA PHE A 50 9.16 -10.68 6.73
C PHE A 50 10.48 -11.31 6.25
N ALA A 51 10.60 -12.64 6.25
CA ALA A 51 11.80 -13.33 5.74
C ALA A 51 12.00 -13.06 4.23
N GLU A 52 10.91 -13.06 3.46
CA GLU A 52 10.95 -12.71 2.05
C GLU A 52 11.31 -11.23 1.84
N PHE A 53 10.74 -10.33 2.65
CA PHE A 53 11.14 -8.93 2.68
C PHE A 53 12.65 -8.77 2.91
N THR A 54 13.20 -9.44 3.92
CA THR A 54 14.64 -9.36 4.24
C THR A 54 15.51 -9.88 3.09
N ARG A 55 15.06 -10.93 2.39
CA ARG A 55 15.77 -11.50 1.24
C ARG A 55 15.82 -10.57 0.03
N LEU A 56 14.79 -9.74 -0.17
CA LEU A 56 14.68 -8.87 -1.35
C LEU A 56 15.14 -7.43 -1.08
N TYR A 57 14.90 -6.93 0.12
CA TYR A 57 15.09 -5.51 0.48
C TYR A 57 16.11 -5.27 1.60
N GLY A 58 16.47 -6.32 2.35
CA GLY A 58 17.43 -6.26 3.45
C GLY A 58 16.78 -6.22 4.84
N ASP A 59 17.64 -6.27 5.85
CA ASP A 59 17.25 -6.33 7.25
C ASP A 59 16.93 -4.95 7.88
N VAL A 60 16.63 -4.96 9.18
CA VAL A 60 16.37 -3.77 10.00
C VAL A 60 17.62 -2.94 10.33
N GLY A 61 18.80 -3.36 9.86
CA GLY A 61 20.05 -2.65 10.12
C GLY A 61 20.06 -1.27 9.47
N ASP A 62 20.86 -0.38 10.04
CA ASP A 62 20.92 1.03 9.64
C ASP A 62 21.26 1.21 8.16
N LEU A 63 20.68 2.26 7.57
CA LEU A 63 20.92 2.68 6.21
C LEU A 63 21.90 3.85 6.19
N THR A 64 22.89 3.75 5.32
CA THR A 64 23.76 4.89 4.99
C THR A 64 23.14 5.64 3.83
N LEU A 65 22.57 6.82 4.10
CA LEU A 65 21.97 7.69 3.09
C LEU A 65 22.84 8.95 2.96
N GLY A 66 23.79 8.93 2.03
CA GLY A 66 24.76 10.02 1.89
C GLY A 66 25.75 10.04 3.08
N PRO A 67 25.97 11.19 3.75
CA PRO A 67 26.89 11.29 4.89
C PRO A 67 26.30 10.75 6.20
N ASP A 68 24.99 10.54 6.26
CA ASP A 68 24.27 10.21 7.48
C ASP A 68 23.90 8.71 7.55
N THR A 69 24.01 8.16 8.75
CA THR A 69 23.48 6.84 9.07
C THR A 69 22.12 7.02 9.74
N VAL A 70 21.08 6.46 9.12
CA VAL A 70 19.70 6.55 9.59
C VAL A 70 19.13 5.16 9.84
N LEU A 71 18.22 5.07 10.80
CA LEU A 71 17.51 3.82 11.08
C LEU A 71 16.67 3.40 9.87
N ASN A 72 16.62 2.10 9.59
CA ASN A 72 15.80 1.55 8.53
C ASN A 72 14.33 1.45 8.94
N HIS A 73 13.66 2.60 8.98
CA HIS A 73 12.23 2.68 9.33
C HIS A 73 11.35 1.83 8.41
N THR A 74 11.74 1.65 7.15
CA THR A 74 11.01 0.83 6.17
C THR A 74 11.03 -0.65 6.56
N ALA A 75 12.19 -1.19 6.91
CA ALA A 75 12.30 -2.56 7.40
C ALA A 75 11.63 -2.74 8.77
N MET A 76 11.72 -1.75 9.66
CA MET A 76 11.03 -1.77 10.96
C MET A 76 9.50 -1.80 10.79
N ALA A 77 8.96 -0.99 9.88
CA ALA A 77 7.54 -0.96 9.56
C ALA A 77 7.07 -2.28 8.92
N ALA A 78 7.85 -2.85 8.01
CA ALA A 78 7.56 -4.16 7.42
C ALA A 78 7.53 -5.26 8.49
N LYS A 79 8.49 -5.26 9.42
CA LYS A 79 8.50 -6.19 10.56
C LYS A 79 7.25 -6.04 11.42
N ALA A 80 6.92 -4.80 11.82
CA ALA A 80 5.74 -4.53 12.65
C ALA A 80 4.43 -4.95 11.96
N PHE A 81 4.34 -4.79 10.64
CA PHE A 81 3.17 -5.23 9.86
C PHE A 81 3.00 -6.75 9.89
N PHE A 82 4.06 -7.52 9.66
CA PHE A 82 3.99 -8.98 9.68
C PHE A 82 3.81 -9.54 11.10
N ASP A 83 4.45 -8.94 12.10
CA ASP A 83 4.23 -9.28 13.52
C ASP A 83 2.78 -8.98 13.95
N GLY A 84 2.15 -7.95 13.35
CA GLY A 84 0.74 -7.61 13.54
C GLY A 84 -0.26 -8.48 12.78
N GLY A 85 0.19 -9.53 12.07
CA GLY A 85 -0.67 -10.45 11.32
C GLY A 85 -1.01 -10.02 9.89
N GLY A 86 -0.25 -9.08 9.32
CA GLY A 86 -0.33 -8.72 7.91
C GLY A 86 0.00 -9.91 6.99
N LYS A 87 -0.68 -10.00 5.84
CA LYS A 87 -0.57 -11.16 4.93
C LYS A 87 0.15 -10.84 3.62
N GLN A 88 -0.06 -9.64 3.08
CA GLN A 88 0.55 -9.22 1.81
C GLN A 88 1.04 -7.78 1.94
N LEU A 89 2.29 -7.57 1.56
CA LEU A 89 2.90 -6.25 1.57
C LEU A 89 3.48 -5.96 0.19
N PHE A 90 3.04 -4.87 -0.42
CA PHE A 90 3.68 -4.33 -1.61
C PHE A 90 4.82 -3.42 -1.19
N VAL A 91 6.01 -3.61 -1.76
CA VAL A 91 7.19 -2.82 -1.40
C VAL A 91 7.71 -2.09 -2.62
N SER A 92 7.82 -0.77 -2.49
CA SER A 92 8.51 0.07 -3.47
C SER A 92 9.72 0.71 -2.82
N ARG A 93 10.91 0.30 -3.24
CA ARG A 93 12.15 0.90 -2.78
C ARG A 93 12.33 2.27 -3.41
N ILE A 94 12.64 3.26 -2.59
CA ILE A 94 13.13 4.57 -3.06
C ILE A 94 14.64 4.58 -2.94
N ALA A 95 15.32 5.04 -3.98
CA ALA A 95 16.71 5.48 -3.91
C ALA A 95 16.81 6.90 -4.48
N ASN A 96 17.73 7.69 -3.94
CA ASN A 96 18.03 9.01 -4.48
C ASN A 96 18.93 8.82 -5.71
N PHE A 97 18.35 8.89 -6.91
CA PHE A 97 19.11 9.03 -8.14
C PHE A 97 19.41 10.52 -8.29
N GLY A 98 20.69 10.89 -8.18
CA GLY A 98 21.10 12.27 -8.39
C GLY A 98 20.83 12.69 -9.84
N GLY A 99 19.80 13.51 -10.07
CA GLY A 99 19.55 14.17 -11.36
C GLY A 99 18.98 13.29 -12.46
N ALA A 100 18.23 13.92 -13.38
CA ALA A 100 17.55 13.31 -14.51
C ALA A 100 18.50 12.89 -15.66
N GLU A 101 19.63 12.26 -15.34
CA GLU A 101 20.66 11.87 -16.32
C GLU A 101 20.85 10.36 -16.45
N ASP A 102 20.29 9.56 -15.53
CA ASP A 102 20.32 8.09 -15.65
C ASP A 102 19.18 7.59 -16.55
N GLY A 103 19.33 7.93 -17.83
CA GLY A 103 18.72 7.24 -18.95
C GLY A 103 19.41 5.90 -19.16
N LEU A 104 18.76 4.83 -18.68
CA LEU A 104 18.79 3.44 -19.13
C LEU A 104 17.69 2.68 -18.37
#